data_AF-A0A9W3C707-F1
#
_entry.id   AF-A0A9W3C707-F1
#
_cell.length_a   1.000
_cell.length_b   1.000
_cell.length_c   1.000
_cell.angle_alpha   90.00
_cell.angle_beta   90.00
_cell.angle_gamma   90.00
#
_symmetry.space_group_name_H-M   'P 1'
#
loop_
_entity.id
_entity.type
_entity.pdbx_description
1 polymer ?
#
loop_
_entity_poly.entity_id
_entity_poly.type
_entity_poly.pdbx_seq_one_letter_code
_entity_poly.pdbx_strand_id
1 'polypeptide(L)'
;MLKSVIPDSSELVFMSERNQSLIFAIGSVFPEAHHGHCLWHLKEKVKWHAGNVNKVIVGHKFMELGRYYTVDDFNSAYDSFEKRYPTVYKYVQEHTEKDKWARVFFPRDRYNFDTINSVESMKSVFKEATTWALIPMLDCTVRKFSDWFTQRKEAVSRSIDTSLVPLVENYLHGLWDVAQKLSVREINSYELKYEITDTAGKMFWASLVEKSCTCKVWDYEKFPCLHGLAAYIYFTTNVDGGLNIHELCSKYYWTELWALAYDRTLCVVPDMSSWNVPDQIKEVKIIPPDRIRRKGRKRVG
;
A
#
# COMPACT_ATOMS: atom_id res chain seq x y z
N MET A 1 -7.90 4.62 21.84
CA MET A 1 -8.41 5.32 20.63
C MET A 1 -7.26 5.38 19.64
N LEU A 2 -7.42 5.22 18.31
CA LEU A 2 -6.28 5.06 17.37
C LEU A 2 -5.19 6.15 17.53
N LYS A 3 -5.62 7.39 17.80
CA LYS A 3 -4.76 8.56 18.05
C LYS A 3 -3.79 8.42 19.25
N SER A 4 -4.06 7.50 20.18
CA SER A 4 -3.14 7.23 21.30
C SER A 4 -1.95 6.35 20.92
N VAL A 5 -1.97 5.76 19.73
CA VAL A 5 -0.92 4.85 19.23
C VAL A 5 -0.26 5.43 17.98
N ILE A 6 -1.04 6.09 17.13
CA ILE A 6 -0.55 6.74 15.90
C ILE A 6 -0.81 8.25 16.06
N PRO A 7 0.24 9.08 16.15
CA PRO A 7 0.08 10.54 16.20
C PRO A 7 -0.42 11.06 14.85
N ASP A 8 -1.03 12.25 14.87
CA ASP A 8 -1.38 12.95 13.64
C ASP A 8 -0.12 13.48 12.93
N SER A 9 -0.13 13.48 11.61
CA SER A 9 1.03 13.87 10.80
C SER A 9 0.65 14.09 9.33
N SER A 10 1.33 15.04 8.67
CA SER A 10 1.29 15.23 7.21
C SER A 10 1.82 14.05 6.39
N GLU A 11 2.51 13.10 7.02
CA GLU A 11 3.01 11.88 6.36
C GLU A 11 2.01 10.72 6.47
N LEU A 12 0.95 10.87 7.27
CA LEU A 12 -0.05 9.84 7.46
C LEU A 12 -1.06 9.82 6.30
N VAL A 13 -1.33 8.63 5.76
CA VAL A 13 -2.31 8.42 4.68
C VAL A 13 -3.37 7.41 5.12
N PHE A 14 -4.64 7.81 5.02
CA PHE A 14 -5.79 6.92 5.20
C PHE A 14 -6.40 6.54 3.84
N MET A 15 -6.64 5.24 3.63
CA MET A 15 -7.34 4.72 2.45
C MET A 15 -8.73 4.19 2.84
N SER A 16 -9.79 4.62 2.14
CA SER A 16 -11.16 4.15 2.43
C SER A 16 -12.07 4.03 1.21
N GLU A 17 -13.24 3.38 1.38
CA GLU A 17 -14.25 3.11 0.33
C GLU A 17 -15.12 4.33 -0.04
N ARG A 18 -14.63 5.55 0.29
CA ARG A 18 -15.34 6.82 0.11
C ARG A 18 -16.64 6.92 0.91
N ASN A 19 -16.61 6.44 2.16
CA ASN A 19 -17.71 6.62 3.10
C ASN A 19 -17.61 8.02 3.73
N GLN A 20 -18.61 8.89 3.49
CA GLN A 20 -18.56 10.28 3.93
C GLN A 20 -18.45 10.45 5.45
N SER A 21 -19.11 9.59 6.23
CA SER A 21 -19.02 9.65 7.69
C SER A 21 -17.62 9.30 8.20
N LEU A 22 -16.95 8.37 7.54
CA LEU A 22 -15.57 8.00 7.86
C LEU A 22 -14.58 9.10 7.43
N ILE A 23 -14.77 9.68 6.25
CA ILE A 23 -13.95 10.80 5.77
C ILE A 23 -14.02 11.97 6.76
N PHE A 24 -15.24 12.33 7.19
CA PHE A 24 -15.45 13.37 8.18
C PHE A 24 -14.77 13.05 9.51
N ALA A 25 -14.93 11.82 10.01
CA ALA A 25 -14.29 11.39 11.25
C ALA A 25 -12.76 11.43 11.17
N ILE A 26 -12.16 11.00 10.05
CA ILE A 26 -10.71 11.08 9.82
C ILE A 26 -10.27 12.54 9.88
N GLY A 27 -10.88 13.43 9.10
CA GLY A 27 -10.50 14.85 9.09
C GLY A 27 -10.69 15.55 10.44
N SER A 28 -11.60 15.06 11.29
CA SER A 28 -11.78 15.59 12.65
C SER A 28 -10.72 15.10 13.63
N VAL A 29 -10.27 13.85 13.51
CA VAL A 29 -9.33 13.23 14.47
C VAL A 29 -7.87 13.44 14.05
N PHE A 30 -7.62 13.40 12.74
CA PHE A 30 -6.33 13.48 12.05
C PHE A 30 -6.37 14.57 10.96
N PRO A 31 -6.50 15.86 11.33
CA PRO A 31 -6.57 16.96 10.36
C PRO A 31 -5.32 17.12 9.48
N GLU A 32 -4.14 16.68 9.92
CA GLU A 32 -2.92 16.76 9.10
C GLU A 32 -2.80 15.61 8.09
N ALA A 33 -3.49 14.49 8.34
CA ALA A 33 -3.39 13.30 7.49
C ALA A 33 -4.06 13.49 6.12
N HIS A 34 -3.47 12.84 5.12
CA HIS A 34 -4.05 12.75 3.79
C HIS A 34 -5.05 11.59 3.69
N HIS A 35 -6.01 11.71 2.78
CA HIS A 35 -7.03 10.70 2.56
C HIS A 35 -7.16 10.37 1.07
N GLY A 36 -7.14 9.07 0.77
CA GLY A 36 -7.32 8.52 -0.57
C GLY A 36 -8.47 7.53 -0.67
N HIS A 37 -8.99 7.39 -1.89
CA HIS A 37 -10.03 6.44 -2.25
C HIS A 37 -9.42 5.11 -2.68
N CYS A 38 -9.97 4.03 -2.14
CA CYS A 38 -9.63 2.69 -2.59
C CYS A 38 -10.01 2.50 -4.06
N LEU A 39 -8.99 2.23 -4.89
CA LEU A 39 -9.16 2.11 -6.33
C LEU A 39 -10.05 0.92 -6.71
N TRP A 40 -9.96 -0.19 -5.96
CA TRP A 40 -10.85 -1.35 -6.14
C TRP A 40 -12.33 -1.01 -5.89
N HIS A 41 -12.64 -0.33 -4.79
CA HIS A 41 -14.02 0.07 -4.48
C HIS A 41 -14.54 1.11 -5.48
N LEU A 42 -13.66 2.01 -5.93
CA LEU A 42 -14.00 3.00 -6.93
C LEU A 42 -14.29 2.33 -8.28
N LYS A 43 -13.46 1.37 -8.69
CA LYS A 43 -13.71 0.52 -9.86
C LYS A 43 -15.09 -0.12 -9.80
N GLU A 44 -15.48 -0.69 -8.65
CA GLU A 44 -16.76 -1.39 -8.50
C GLU A 44 -17.95 -0.45 -8.76
N LYS A 45 -17.82 0.85 -8.46
CA LYS A 45 -18.82 1.87 -8.82
C LYS A 45 -18.72 2.27 -10.29
N VAL A 46 -17.52 2.62 -10.75
CA VAL A 46 -17.25 3.14 -12.10
C VAL A 46 -17.72 2.18 -13.20
N LYS A 47 -17.48 0.86 -13.03
CA LYS A 47 -17.83 -0.13 -14.07
C LYS A 47 -19.33 -0.20 -14.39
N TRP A 48 -20.20 0.21 -13.47
CA TRP A 48 -21.65 0.18 -13.68
C TRP A 48 -22.15 1.29 -14.60
N HIS A 49 -21.34 2.32 -14.86
CA HIS A 49 -21.65 3.39 -15.81
C HIS A 49 -21.28 3.03 -17.26
N ALA A 50 -20.81 1.81 -17.49
CA ALA A 50 -20.52 1.31 -18.81
C ALA A 50 -21.78 0.67 -19.44
N GLY A 51 -22.21 1.22 -20.58
CA GLY A 51 -23.27 0.66 -21.42
C GLY A 51 -22.69 -0.14 -22.59
N ASN A 52 -23.33 -1.27 -22.93
CA ASN A 52 -23.03 -2.06 -24.13
C ASN A 52 -21.57 -2.51 -24.30
N VAL A 53 -20.81 -2.60 -23.20
CA VAL A 53 -19.42 -3.07 -23.17
C VAL A 53 -19.21 -4.00 -21.97
N ASN A 54 -18.12 -4.77 -22.00
CA ASN A 54 -17.75 -5.62 -20.88
C ASN A 54 -17.31 -4.77 -19.67
N LYS A 55 -18.16 -4.72 -18.65
CA LYS A 55 -17.96 -3.96 -17.40
C LYS A 55 -16.69 -4.38 -16.65
N VAL A 56 -16.31 -5.67 -16.74
CA VAL A 56 -15.07 -6.16 -16.11
C VAL A 56 -13.86 -5.50 -16.75
N ILE A 57 -13.80 -5.48 -18.09
CA ILE A 57 -12.71 -4.85 -18.85
C ILE A 57 -12.63 -3.36 -18.53
N VAL A 58 -13.75 -2.64 -18.54
CA VAL A 58 -13.80 -1.21 -18.19
C VAL A 58 -13.25 -0.96 -16.80
N GLY A 59 -13.65 -1.78 -15.83
CA GLY A 59 -13.15 -1.67 -14.47
C GLY A 59 -11.64 -1.88 -14.36
N HIS A 60 -11.08 -2.86 -15.08
CA HIS A 60 -9.63 -3.05 -15.14
C HIS A 60 -8.91 -1.88 -15.80
N LYS A 61 -9.44 -1.36 -16.92
CA LYS A 61 -8.88 -0.17 -17.59
C LYS A 61 -8.92 1.07 -16.69
N PHE A 62 -9.97 1.24 -15.91
CA PHE A 62 -10.02 2.30 -14.90
C PHE A 62 -8.95 2.12 -13.81
N MET A 63 -8.74 0.89 -13.31
CA MET A 63 -7.67 0.65 -12.33
C MET A 63 -6.27 0.88 -12.92
N GLU A 64 -6.04 0.55 -14.19
CA GLU A 64 -4.77 0.85 -14.87
C GLU A 64 -4.48 2.36 -14.85
N LEU A 65 -5.47 3.21 -15.09
CA LEU A 65 -5.30 4.68 -14.97
C LEU A 65 -4.77 5.10 -13.60
N GLY A 66 -5.22 4.44 -12.52
CA GLY A 66 -4.82 4.79 -11.17
C GLY A 66 -3.35 4.46 -10.84
N ARG A 67 -2.67 3.69 -11.70
CA ARG A 67 -1.35 3.09 -11.45
C ARG A 67 -0.20 3.73 -12.22
N TYR A 68 -0.47 4.62 -13.17
CA TYR A 68 0.58 5.29 -13.92
C TYR A 68 1.52 6.08 -13.01
N TYR A 69 2.81 6.06 -13.35
CA TYR A 69 3.88 6.72 -12.60
C TYR A 69 4.18 8.14 -13.08
N THR A 70 3.84 8.45 -14.35
CA THR A 70 4.09 9.76 -14.96
C THR A 70 2.79 10.42 -15.41
N VAL A 71 2.77 11.75 -15.41
CA VAL A 71 1.59 12.54 -15.80
C VAL A 71 1.32 12.35 -17.30
N ASP A 72 2.37 12.27 -18.11
CA ASP A 72 2.24 12.11 -19.56
C ASP A 72 1.63 10.75 -19.93
N ASP A 73 2.11 9.67 -19.32
CA ASP A 73 1.54 8.33 -19.56
C ASP A 73 0.10 8.26 -19.05
N PHE A 74 -0.20 8.88 -17.89
CA PHE A 74 -1.56 8.99 -17.38
C PHE A 74 -2.46 9.74 -18.36
N ASN A 75 -2.08 10.94 -18.82
CA ASN A 75 -2.92 11.77 -19.68
C ASN A 75 -3.19 11.07 -21.01
N SER A 76 -2.16 10.47 -21.62
CA SER A 76 -2.29 9.70 -22.86
C SER A 76 -3.29 8.53 -22.72
N ALA A 77 -3.22 7.83 -21.58
CA ALA A 77 -4.14 6.73 -21.28
C ALA A 77 -5.56 7.24 -20.93
N TYR A 78 -5.66 8.40 -20.26
CA TYR A 78 -6.92 9.03 -19.86
C TYR A 78 -7.70 9.53 -21.08
N ASP A 79 -7.02 10.15 -22.06
CA ASP A 79 -7.60 10.58 -23.33
C ASP A 79 -8.08 9.36 -24.16
N SER A 80 -7.31 8.27 -24.14
CA SER A 80 -7.70 7.02 -24.78
C SER A 80 -8.92 6.39 -24.09
N PHE A 81 -9.00 6.51 -22.76
CA PHE A 81 -10.14 6.04 -21.97
C PHE A 81 -11.41 6.86 -22.26
N GLU A 82 -11.30 8.18 -22.42
CA GLU A 82 -12.39 9.07 -22.84
C GLU A 82 -12.99 8.63 -24.18
N LYS A 83 -12.13 8.47 -25.20
CA LYS A 83 -12.55 8.08 -26.55
C LYS A 83 -13.24 6.72 -26.56
N ARG A 84 -12.76 5.78 -25.75
CA ARG A 84 -13.25 4.39 -25.74
C ARG A 84 -14.48 4.20 -24.85
N TYR A 85 -14.59 4.95 -23.75
CA TYR A 85 -15.63 4.78 -22.74
C TYR A 85 -16.21 6.14 -22.30
N PRO A 86 -16.80 6.93 -23.21
CA PRO A 86 -17.19 8.33 -22.93
C PRO A 86 -18.19 8.48 -21.79
N THR A 87 -19.15 7.56 -21.65
CA THR A 87 -20.14 7.60 -20.55
C THR A 87 -19.50 7.35 -19.19
N VAL A 88 -18.52 6.44 -19.15
CA VAL A 88 -17.77 6.08 -17.94
C VAL A 88 -16.82 7.21 -17.55
N TYR A 89 -16.13 7.76 -18.55
CA TYR A 89 -15.25 8.92 -18.39
C TYR A 89 -16.00 10.11 -17.79
N LYS A 90 -17.17 10.46 -18.35
CA LYS A 90 -18.01 11.54 -17.83
C LYS A 90 -18.35 11.33 -16.36
N TYR A 91 -18.75 10.10 -15.98
CA TYR A 91 -18.99 9.77 -14.58
C TYR A 91 -17.75 9.98 -13.71
N VAL A 92 -16.58 9.47 -14.15
CA VAL A 92 -15.31 9.62 -13.43
C VAL A 92 -14.96 11.09 -13.22
N GLN A 93 -15.12 11.94 -14.24
CA GLN A 93 -14.83 13.37 -14.10
C GLN A 93 -15.79 14.08 -13.15
N GLU A 94 -17.09 13.84 -13.28
CA GLU A 94 -18.11 14.54 -12.50
C GLU A 94 -18.17 14.09 -11.04
N HIS A 95 -17.80 12.83 -10.78
CA HIS A 95 -18.04 12.21 -9.48
C HIS A 95 -16.75 11.76 -8.78
N THR A 96 -15.55 12.03 -9.28
CA THR A 96 -14.30 11.63 -8.60
C THR A 96 -13.25 12.73 -8.65
N GLU A 97 -12.33 12.69 -7.69
CA GLU A 97 -11.20 13.61 -7.58
C GLU A 97 -9.91 12.83 -7.88
N LYS A 98 -9.18 13.20 -8.95
CA LYS A 98 -8.03 12.41 -9.44
C LYS A 98 -6.93 12.28 -8.37
N ASP A 99 -6.69 13.34 -7.61
CA ASP A 99 -5.76 13.40 -6.48
C ASP A 99 -6.14 12.48 -5.32
N LYS A 100 -7.33 11.87 -5.33
CA LYS A 100 -7.75 10.87 -4.34
C LYS A 100 -7.51 9.43 -4.77
N TRP A 101 -7.37 9.13 -6.06
CA TRP A 101 -7.33 7.73 -6.54
C TRP A 101 -6.25 7.43 -7.56
N ALA A 102 -5.64 8.43 -8.20
CA ALA A 102 -4.55 8.22 -9.14
C ALA A 102 -3.21 8.46 -8.45
N ARG A 103 -2.28 7.50 -8.58
CA ARG A 103 -0.94 7.55 -7.98
C ARG A 103 -0.23 8.86 -8.30
N VAL A 104 -0.21 9.24 -9.57
CA VAL A 104 0.54 10.40 -10.06
C VAL A 104 0.05 11.75 -9.53
N PHE A 105 -1.21 11.85 -9.09
CA PHE A 105 -1.78 13.09 -8.55
C PHE A 105 -1.95 13.05 -7.03
N PHE A 106 -1.68 11.91 -6.39
CA PHE A 106 -1.82 11.80 -4.94
C PHE A 106 -0.64 12.52 -4.26
N PRO A 107 -0.87 13.40 -3.27
CA PRO A 107 0.15 14.30 -2.74
C PRO A 107 1.24 13.63 -1.89
N ARG A 108 1.09 12.33 -1.57
CA ARG A 108 1.95 11.58 -0.65
C ARG A 108 2.19 10.14 -1.11
N ASP A 109 3.03 9.42 -0.39
CA ASP A 109 3.30 8.01 -0.65
C ASP A 109 2.09 7.15 -0.22
N ARG A 110 1.19 6.88 -1.16
CA ARG A 110 0.09 5.91 -0.97
C ARG A 110 0.56 4.44 -1.02
N TYR A 111 1.85 4.21 -1.29
CA TYR A 111 2.45 2.91 -1.60
C TYR A 111 1.60 2.08 -2.58
N ASN A 112 1.78 0.76 -2.61
CA ASN A 112 1.02 -0.16 -3.47
C ASN A 112 -0.41 -0.45 -2.97
N PHE A 113 -0.99 0.43 -2.15
CA PHE A 113 -2.37 0.29 -1.69
C PHE A 113 -3.34 0.76 -2.78
N ASP A 114 -3.54 -0.11 -3.79
CA ASP A 114 -4.65 -0.02 -4.75
C ASP A 114 -5.96 -0.55 -4.16
N THR A 115 -5.86 -1.30 -3.08
CA THR A 115 -6.97 -2.04 -2.47
C THR A 115 -6.94 -1.87 -0.96
N ILE A 116 -8.10 -2.03 -0.32
CA ILE A 116 -8.19 -2.25 1.13
C ILE A 116 -8.30 -3.77 1.38
N ASN A 117 -7.68 -4.59 0.52
CA ASN A 117 -7.78 -6.03 0.60
C ASN A 117 -7.31 -6.56 1.97
N SER A 118 -6.35 -5.91 2.61
CA SER A 118 -5.94 -6.26 3.97
C SER A 118 -7.12 -6.20 4.96
N VAL A 119 -7.98 -5.18 4.86
CA VAL A 119 -9.15 -5.07 5.75
C VAL A 119 -10.22 -6.08 5.39
N GLU A 120 -10.49 -6.30 4.09
CA GLU A 120 -11.46 -7.31 3.64
C GLU A 120 -11.02 -8.73 4.01
N SER A 121 -9.73 -9.02 3.86
CA SER A 121 -9.11 -10.28 4.26
C SER A 121 -9.20 -10.48 5.77
N MET A 122 -8.88 -9.46 6.57
CA MET A 122 -9.07 -9.52 8.03
C MET A 122 -10.54 -9.73 8.42
N LYS A 123 -11.47 -9.00 7.80
CA LYS A 123 -12.91 -9.17 8.01
C LYS A 123 -13.35 -10.60 7.68
N SER A 124 -12.83 -11.19 6.61
CA SER A 124 -13.12 -12.57 6.22
C SER A 124 -12.59 -13.57 7.26
N VAL A 125 -11.35 -13.41 7.70
CA VAL A 125 -10.71 -14.29 8.70
C VAL A 125 -11.47 -14.29 10.03
N PHE A 126 -11.93 -13.12 10.49
CA PHE A 126 -12.60 -12.98 11.79
C PHE A 126 -14.13 -13.00 11.71
N LYS A 127 -14.72 -13.25 10.53
CA LYS A 127 -16.16 -13.15 10.30
C LYS A 127 -16.98 -13.94 11.32
N GLU A 128 -16.61 -15.20 11.54
CA GLU A 128 -17.29 -16.06 12.52
C GLU A 128 -17.03 -15.60 13.95
N ALA A 129 -15.77 -15.30 14.30
CA ALA A 129 -15.37 -14.87 15.62
C ALA A 129 -16.12 -13.61 16.10
N THR A 130 -16.49 -12.70 15.19
CA THR A 130 -17.29 -11.51 15.53
C THR A 130 -18.70 -11.81 16.04
N THR A 131 -19.18 -13.05 15.90
CA THR A 131 -20.48 -13.50 16.42
C THR A 131 -20.40 -14.10 17.83
N TRP A 132 -19.19 -14.32 18.34
CA TRP A 132 -18.95 -14.94 19.64
C TRP A 132 -19.05 -13.93 20.78
N ALA A 133 -19.06 -14.43 22.02
CA ALA A 133 -18.88 -13.59 23.20
C ALA A 133 -17.52 -12.88 23.17
N LEU A 134 -17.43 -11.76 23.89
CA LEU A 134 -16.26 -10.87 23.87
C LEU A 134 -14.93 -11.59 24.16
N ILE A 135 -14.88 -12.42 25.20
CA ILE A 135 -13.67 -13.14 25.59
C ILE A 135 -13.22 -14.12 24.49
N PRO A 136 -14.06 -15.08 24.02
CA PRO A 136 -13.69 -15.96 22.91
C PRO A 136 -13.27 -15.22 21.63
N MET A 137 -13.91 -14.10 21.30
CA MET A 137 -13.54 -13.28 20.14
C MET A 137 -12.13 -12.71 20.29
N LEU A 138 -11.78 -12.19 21.47
CA LEU A 138 -10.45 -11.66 21.77
C LEU A 138 -9.40 -12.77 21.73
N ASP A 139 -9.68 -13.93 22.34
CA ASP A 139 -8.77 -15.08 22.32
C ASP A 139 -8.51 -15.57 20.90
N CYS A 140 -9.54 -15.64 20.06
CA CYS A 140 -9.41 -15.97 18.63
C CYS A 140 -8.48 -14.97 17.92
N THR A 141 -8.70 -13.68 18.18
CA THR A 141 -7.93 -12.60 17.56
C THR A 141 -6.46 -12.68 17.96
N VAL A 142 -6.16 -12.74 19.27
CA VAL A 142 -4.79 -12.82 19.78
C VAL A 142 -4.08 -14.07 19.28
N ARG A 143 -4.75 -15.23 19.31
CA ARG A 143 -4.19 -16.49 18.77
C ARG A 143 -3.85 -16.37 17.30
N LYS A 144 -4.74 -15.81 16.48
CA LYS A 144 -4.50 -15.66 15.05
C LYS A 144 -3.34 -14.72 14.73
N PHE A 145 -3.23 -13.61 15.46
CA PHE A 145 -2.08 -12.72 15.35
C PHE A 145 -0.79 -13.39 15.82
N SER A 146 -0.82 -14.17 16.90
CA SER A 146 0.32 -14.97 17.34
C SER A 146 0.80 -15.92 16.24
N ASP A 147 -0.12 -16.70 15.64
CA ASP A 147 0.21 -17.62 14.54
C ASP A 147 0.85 -16.88 13.36
N TRP A 148 0.27 -15.74 12.96
CA TRP A 148 0.82 -14.93 11.87
C TRP A 148 2.19 -14.33 12.20
N PHE A 149 2.41 -13.86 13.42
CA PHE A 149 3.73 -13.35 13.84
C PHE A 149 4.77 -14.48 13.81
N THR A 150 4.43 -15.67 14.28
CA THR A 150 5.32 -16.84 14.19
C THR A 150 5.63 -17.21 12.74
N GLN A 151 4.62 -17.29 11.88
CA GLN A 151 4.82 -17.56 10.44
C GLN A 151 5.72 -16.51 9.76
N ARG A 152 5.61 -15.25 10.17
CA ARG A 152 6.47 -14.18 9.65
C ARG A 152 7.90 -14.31 10.15
N LYS A 153 8.11 -14.66 11.42
CA LYS A 153 9.45 -14.96 11.96
C LYS A 153 10.10 -16.15 11.24
N GLU A 154 9.35 -17.22 10.98
CA GLU A 154 9.83 -18.36 10.18
C GLU A 154 10.12 -18.01 8.71
N ALA A 155 9.41 -17.03 8.15
CA ALA A 155 9.70 -16.54 6.81
C ALA A 155 11.01 -15.71 6.79
N VAL A 156 11.21 -14.86 7.79
CA VAL A 156 12.44 -14.07 7.97
C VAL A 156 13.66 -14.98 8.18
N SER A 157 13.53 -16.02 9.02
CA SER A 157 14.66 -16.92 9.31
C SER A 157 15.15 -17.68 8.07
N ARG A 158 14.25 -17.94 7.11
CA ARG A 158 14.59 -18.53 5.80
C ARG A 158 15.21 -17.54 4.82
N SER A 159 15.25 -16.26 5.16
CA SER A 159 15.82 -15.18 4.35
C SER A 159 17.02 -14.53 5.05
N ILE A 160 17.63 -15.19 6.04
CA ILE A 160 18.70 -14.57 6.85
C ILE A 160 19.96 -14.23 6.04
N ASP A 161 20.18 -14.95 4.94
CA ASP A 161 21.31 -14.73 4.03
C ASP A 161 21.06 -13.58 3.03
N THR A 162 19.84 -13.04 2.98
CA THR A 162 19.44 -11.99 2.04
C THR A 162 19.38 -10.64 2.74
N SER A 163 19.95 -9.60 2.12
CA SER A 163 19.89 -8.23 2.68
C SER A 163 18.52 -7.59 2.47
N LEU A 164 17.77 -8.05 1.48
CA LEU A 164 16.44 -7.53 1.13
C LEU A 164 15.36 -8.61 1.29
N VAL A 165 14.12 -8.14 1.47
CA VAL A 165 12.95 -9.02 1.49
C VAL A 165 12.81 -9.75 0.14
N PRO A 166 12.33 -11.02 0.13
CA PRO A 166 12.27 -11.83 -1.09
C PRO A 166 11.50 -11.18 -2.25
N LEU A 167 10.51 -10.34 -1.96
CA LEU A 167 9.76 -9.62 -2.99
C LEU A 167 10.67 -8.74 -3.86
N VAL A 168 11.54 -7.95 -3.22
CA VAL A 168 12.41 -6.99 -3.91
C VAL A 168 13.59 -7.71 -4.54
N GLU A 169 14.16 -8.72 -3.88
CA GLU A 169 15.22 -9.51 -4.49
C GLU A 169 14.77 -10.21 -5.76
N ASN A 170 13.62 -10.90 -5.72
CA ASN A 170 13.09 -11.57 -6.90
C ASN A 170 12.75 -10.58 -8.03
N TYR A 171 12.25 -9.39 -7.67
CA TYR A 171 12.01 -8.33 -8.64
C TYR A 171 13.30 -7.89 -9.33
N LEU A 172 14.34 -7.55 -8.57
CA LEU A 172 15.62 -7.10 -9.11
C LEU A 172 16.32 -8.22 -9.91
N HIS A 173 16.30 -9.45 -9.41
CA HIS A 173 16.82 -10.61 -10.12
C HIS A 173 16.10 -10.86 -11.45
N GLY A 174 14.77 -10.73 -11.48
CA GLY A 174 13.98 -10.87 -12.71
C GLY A 174 14.26 -9.79 -13.75
N LEU A 175 14.71 -8.60 -13.34
CA LEU A 175 15.09 -7.52 -14.24
C LEU A 175 16.54 -7.59 -14.72
N TRP A 176 17.40 -8.37 -14.04
CA TRP A 176 18.84 -8.33 -14.23
C TRP A 176 19.29 -8.57 -15.68
N ASP A 177 18.74 -9.62 -16.32
CA ASP A 177 19.11 -9.98 -17.69
C ASP A 177 18.74 -8.90 -18.72
N VAL A 178 17.67 -8.15 -18.47
CA VAL A 178 17.28 -7.04 -19.34
C VAL A 178 18.11 -5.80 -19.02
N ALA A 179 18.33 -5.50 -17.74
CA ALA A 179 19.05 -4.32 -17.29
C ALA A 179 20.49 -4.28 -17.83
N GLN A 180 21.20 -5.41 -17.80
CA GLN A 180 22.58 -5.51 -18.30
C GLN A 180 22.71 -5.28 -19.82
N LYS A 181 21.61 -5.37 -20.57
CA LYS A 181 21.58 -5.20 -22.03
C LYS A 181 21.23 -3.77 -22.45
N LEU A 182 20.80 -2.92 -21.52
CA LEU A 182 20.44 -1.55 -21.84
C LEU A 182 21.68 -0.71 -22.14
N SER A 183 21.54 0.24 -23.07
CA SER A 183 22.62 1.19 -23.34
C SER A 183 22.66 2.21 -22.20
N VAL A 184 23.81 2.33 -21.56
CA VAL A 184 24.04 3.26 -20.45
C VAL A 184 25.20 4.19 -20.79
N ARG A 185 24.99 5.49 -20.64
CA ARG A 185 26.01 6.53 -20.77
C ARG A 185 26.07 7.33 -19.48
N GLU A 186 27.26 7.46 -18.91
CA GLU A 186 27.45 8.34 -17.76
C GLU A 186 27.31 9.80 -18.17
N ILE A 187 26.52 10.56 -17.41
CA ILE A 187 26.29 11.99 -17.61
C ILE A 187 27.07 12.81 -16.58
N ASN A 188 27.11 12.35 -15.33
CA ASN A 188 27.81 13.01 -14.24
C ASN A 188 28.33 11.98 -13.23
N SER A 189 29.65 11.84 -13.15
CA SER A 189 30.34 10.93 -12.23
C SER A 189 30.20 11.33 -10.76
N TYR A 190 30.16 12.63 -10.45
CA TYR A 190 30.07 13.11 -9.07
C TYR A 190 28.67 12.90 -8.46
N GLU A 191 27.63 12.98 -9.30
CA GLU A 191 26.23 12.80 -8.88
C GLU A 191 25.69 11.40 -9.20
N LEU A 192 26.54 10.52 -9.75
CA LEU A 192 26.18 9.19 -10.25
C LEU A 192 24.91 9.22 -11.10
N LYS A 193 24.90 10.11 -12.12
CA LYS A 193 23.78 10.30 -13.05
C LYS A 193 24.07 9.66 -14.39
N TYR A 194 23.08 8.92 -14.88
CA TYR A 194 23.21 8.08 -16.06
C TYR A 194 22.06 8.31 -17.04
N GLU A 195 22.41 8.19 -18.32
CA GLU A 195 21.55 8.11 -19.48
C GLU A 195 21.31 6.66 -19.84
N ILE A 196 20.05 6.24 -19.85
CA ILE A 196 19.66 4.87 -20.17
C ILE A 196 18.71 4.89 -21.36
N THR A 197 19.04 4.16 -22.41
CA THR A 197 18.11 3.92 -23.54
C THR A 197 17.52 2.52 -23.39
N ASP A 198 16.19 2.45 -23.28
CA ASP A 198 15.48 1.18 -23.19
C ASP A 198 15.45 0.41 -24.52
N THR A 199 14.92 -0.81 -24.51
CA THR A 199 14.83 -1.65 -25.72
C THR A 199 13.88 -1.09 -26.79
N ALA A 200 13.03 -0.13 -26.45
CA ALA A 200 12.14 0.57 -27.38
C ALA A 200 12.76 1.87 -27.92
N GLY A 201 13.99 2.22 -27.52
CA GLY A 201 14.67 3.44 -27.90
C GLY A 201 14.27 4.68 -27.10
N LYS A 202 13.49 4.52 -26.02
CA LYS A 202 13.11 5.63 -25.13
C LYS A 202 14.24 5.90 -24.13
N MET A 203 14.55 7.18 -23.95
CA MET A 203 15.62 7.62 -23.05
C MET A 203 15.08 7.94 -21.65
N PHE A 204 15.85 7.57 -20.63
CA PHE A 204 15.56 7.80 -19.22
C PHE A 204 16.79 8.24 -18.46
N TRP A 205 16.61 9.11 -17.46
CA TRP A 205 17.65 9.51 -16.51
C TRP A 205 17.46 8.79 -15.19
N ALA A 206 18.55 8.28 -14.62
CA ALA A 206 18.58 7.72 -13.28
C ALA A 206 19.75 8.29 -12.48
N SER A 207 19.53 8.52 -11.19
CA SER A 207 20.57 8.92 -10.24
C SER A 207 20.66 7.90 -9.12
N LEU A 208 21.87 7.35 -8.90
CA LEU A 208 22.12 6.44 -7.78
C LEU A 208 22.19 7.17 -6.44
N VAL A 209 22.61 8.44 -6.44
CA VAL A 209 22.66 9.30 -5.24
C VAL A 209 21.24 9.70 -4.81
N GLU A 210 20.44 10.24 -5.74
CA GLU A 210 19.07 10.67 -5.45
C GLU A 210 18.09 9.49 -5.34
N LYS A 211 18.50 8.29 -5.74
CA LYS A 211 17.68 7.06 -5.79
C LYS A 211 16.38 7.30 -6.56
N SER A 212 16.52 7.89 -7.75
CA SER A 212 15.41 8.40 -8.56
C SER A 212 15.58 8.01 -10.03
N CYS A 213 14.47 8.00 -10.76
CA CYS A 213 14.47 7.81 -12.21
C CYS A 213 13.34 8.59 -12.88
N THR A 214 13.54 9.06 -14.11
CA THR A 214 12.49 9.74 -14.88
C THR A 214 11.30 8.85 -15.22
N CYS A 215 11.44 7.52 -15.17
CA CYS A 215 10.28 6.61 -15.25
C CYS A 215 9.42 6.62 -13.98
N LYS A 216 9.89 7.26 -12.91
CA LYS A 216 9.27 7.43 -11.59
C LYS A 216 9.02 6.16 -10.78
N VAL A 217 9.21 4.96 -11.35
CA VAL A 217 9.06 3.70 -10.62
C VAL A 217 9.93 3.67 -9.36
N TRP A 218 11.21 4.06 -9.45
CA TRP A 218 12.10 4.08 -8.28
C TRP A 218 11.64 5.11 -7.24
N ASP A 219 11.22 6.29 -7.67
CA ASP A 219 10.73 7.36 -6.80
C ASP A 219 9.51 6.93 -5.97
N TYR A 220 8.62 6.08 -6.51
CA TYR A 220 7.42 5.61 -5.83
C TYR A 220 7.62 4.29 -5.08
N GLU A 221 8.24 3.30 -5.72
CA GLU A 221 8.46 1.97 -5.15
C GLU A 221 9.62 1.96 -4.13
N LYS A 222 10.47 2.98 -4.16
CA LYS A 222 11.64 3.16 -3.28
C LYS A 222 12.68 2.03 -3.38
N PHE A 223 12.73 1.33 -4.51
CA PHE A 223 13.82 0.43 -4.90
C PHE A 223 14.08 0.55 -6.41
N PRO A 224 15.28 0.18 -6.91
CA PRO A 224 15.65 0.40 -8.30
C PRO A 224 14.63 -0.15 -9.29
N CYS A 225 14.23 0.69 -10.24
CA CYS A 225 13.52 0.26 -11.44
C CYS A 225 14.51 -0.38 -12.44
N LEU A 226 14.02 -0.86 -13.59
CA LEU A 226 14.87 -1.40 -14.65
C LEU A 226 16.03 -0.47 -15.03
N HIS A 227 15.78 0.85 -15.17
CA HIS A 227 16.80 1.83 -15.54
C HIS A 227 17.78 2.11 -14.39
N GLY A 228 17.27 2.18 -13.15
CA GLY A 228 18.12 2.34 -11.96
C GLY A 228 19.04 1.13 -11.76
N LEU A 229 18.54 -0.08 -12.03
CA LEU A 229 19.33 -1.30 -12.02
C LEU A 229 20.40 -1.29 -13.12
N ALA A 230 20.07 -0.86 -14.34
CA ALA A 230 21.05 -0.72 -15.42
C ALA A 230 22.16 0.28 -15.06
N ALA A 231 21.80 1.43 -14.48
CA ALA A 231 22.76 2.41 -13.96
C ALA A 231 23.68 1.82 -12.87
N TYR A 232 23.13 1.04 -11.95
CA TYR A 232 23.91 0.34 -10.92
C TYR A 232 24.88 -0.70 -11.50
N ILE A 233 24.41 -1.53 -12.45
CA ILE A 233 25.25 -2.51 -13.13
C ILE A 233 26.42 -1.80 -13.84
N TYR A 234 26.13 -0.71 -14.56
CA TYR A 234 27.18 0.10 -15.19
C TYR A 234 28.20 0.63 -14.17
N PHE A 235 27.72 1.25 -13.08
CA PHE A 235 28.60 1.79 -12.03
C PHE A 235 29.53 0.73 -11.44
N THR A 236 28.98 -0.42 -11.04
CA THR A 236 29.76 -1.52 -10.45
C THR A 236 30.74 -2.16 -11.44
N THR A 237 30.45 -2.12 -12.74
CA THR A 237 31.34 -2.66 -13.77
C THR A 237 32.50 -1.71 -14.09
N ASN A 238 32.32 -0.40 -13.92
CA ASN A 238 33.23 0.62 -14.47
C ASN A 238 33.98 1.47 -13.44
N VAL A 239 33.45 1.64 -12.22
CA VAL A 239 33.95 2.67 -11.27
C VAL A 239 34.53 2.07 -9.98
N ASP A 240 34.18 0.82 -9.63
CA ASP A 240 34.57 0.12 -8.40
C ASP A 240 34.46 0.98 -7.13
N GLY A 241 33.23 1.30 -6.73
CA GLY A 241 32.95 2.21 -5.61
C GLY A 241 32.36 1.55 -4.37
N GLY A 242 32.34 0.22 -4.27
CA GLY A 242 31.85 -0.53 -3.10
C GLY A 242 30.36 -0.39 -2.77
N LEU A 243 29.58 0.36 -3.57
CA LEU A 243 28.13 0.53 -3.39
C LEU A 243 27.42 -0.81 -3.57
N ASN A 244 26.63 -1.21 -2.58
CA ASN A 244 25.80 -2.40 -2.69
C ASN A 244 24.36 -2.05 -3.09
N ILE A 245 23.75 -2.89 -3.92
CA ILE A 245 22.36 -2.72 -4.39
C ILE A 245 21.34 -2.60 -3.25
N HIS A 246 21.53 -3.23 -2.09
CA HIS A 246 20.59 -3.10 -0.98
C HIS A 246 20.54 -1.67 -0.41
N GLU A 247 21.63 -0.91 -0.54
CA GLU A 247 21.71 0.49 -0.12
C GLU A 247 20.91 1.42 -1.02
N LEU A 248 20.63 0.99 -2.26
CA LEU A 248 19.76 1.68 -3.21
C LEU A 248 18.26 1.47 -2.93
N CYS A 249 17.93 0.50 -2.08
CA CYS A 249 16.57 0.21 -1.67
C CYS A 249 16.23 0.93 -0.36
N SER A 250 14.96 1.29 -0.18
CA SER A 250 14.46 1.79 1.09
C SER A 250 14.65 0.75 2.18
N LYS A 251 15.01 1.24 3.37
CA LYS A 251 15.20 0.43 4.58
C LYS A 251 13.98 -0.42 4.92
N TYR A 252 12.77 -0.02 4.53
CA TYR A 252 11.54 -0.81 4.73
C TYR A 252 11.56 -2.17 4.02
N TYR A 253 12.45 -2.36 3.04
CA TYR A 253 12.65 -3.62 2.34
C TYR A 253 13.85 -4.41 2.85
N TRP A 254 14.53 -3.96 3.90
CA TRP A 254 15.65 -4.70 4.46
C TRP A 254 15.14 -5.86 5.32
N THR A 255 15.78 -7.03 5.19
CA THR A 255 15.43 -8.21 5.98
C THR A 255 15.55 -7.94 7.49
N GLU A 256 16.54 -7.16 7.91
CA GLU A 256 16.72 -6.75 9.29
C GLU A 256 15.49 -6.00 9.85
N LEU A 257 14.98 -5.01 9.12
CA LEU A 257 13.79 -4.25 9.54
C LEU A 257 12.53 -5.09 9.49
N TRP A 258 12.44 -6.03 8.54
CA TRP A 258 11.38 -7.02 8.52
C TRP A 258 11.42 -7.92 9.76
N ALA A 259 12.61 -8.36 10.20
CA ALA A 259 12.79 -9.12 11.44
C ALA A 259 12.31 -8.33 12.67
N LEU A 260 12.77 -7.09 12.80
CA LEU A 260 12.41 -6.19 13.91
C LEU A 260 10.90 -5.93 13.98
N ALA A 261 10.22 -5.85 12.84
CA ALA A 261 8.77 -5.64 12.78
C ALA A 261 7.97 -6.80 13.42
N TYR A 262 8.51 -8.02 13.44
CA TYR A 262 7.84 -9.23 13.94
C TYR A 262 8.56 -9.89 15.13
N ASP A 263 9.57 -9.24 15.70
CA ASP A 263 10.40 -9.78 16.79
C ASP A 263 9.56 -10.16 18.02
N ARG A 264 8.61 -9.30 18.39
CA ARG A 264 7.76 -9.50 19.57
C ARG A 264 7.02 -10.84 19.55
N THR A 265 6.99 -11.51 20.70
CA THR A 265 6.16 -12.69 20.92
C THR A 265 4.82 -12.27 21.49
N LEU A 266 3.74 -12.67 20.82
CA LEU A 266 2.38 -12.46 21.29
C LEU A 266 1.96 -13.69 22.09
N CYS A 267 1.96 -13.58 23.42
CA CYS A 267 1.51 -14.66 24.29
C CYS A 267 -0.02 -14.72 24.30
N VAL A 268 -0.57 -15.92 24.11
CA VAL A 268 -2.00 -16.16 24.28
C VAL A 268 -2.37 -16.00 25.76
N VAL A 269 -3.53 -15.43 26.03
CA VAL A 269 -4.05 -15.30 27.40
C VAL A 269 -4.25 -16.70 27.99
N PRO A 270 -3.72 -16.98 29.19
CA PRO A 270 -3.88 -18.30 29.81
C PRO A 270 -5.35 -18.53 30.21
N ASP A 271 -5.69 -19.74 30.62
CA ASP A 271 -7.07 -20.07 31.02
C ASP A 271 -7.55 -19.21 32.20
N MET A 272 -8.85 -18.90 32.23
CA MET A 272 -9.47 -18.10 33.30
C MET A 272 -9.20 -18.65 34.71
N SER A 273 -9.05 -19.97 34.86
CA SER A 273 -8.70 -20.61 36.14
C SER A 273 -7.36 -20.15 36.72
N SER A 274 -6.46 -19.62 35.88
CA SER A 274 -5.14 -19.14 36.29
C SER A 274 -5.08 -17.63 36.55
N TRP A 275 -6.17 -16.90 36.33
CA TRP A 275 -6.16 -15.44 36.41
C TRP A 275 -6.17 -14.96 37.85
N ASN A 276 -5.16 -14.19 38.24
CA ASN A 276 -5.19 -13.41 39.48
C ASN A 276 -5.86 -12.06 39.22
N VAL A 277 -7.18 -12.02 39.33
CA VAL A 277 -7.97 -10.80 39.13
C VAL A 277 -7.96 -9.96 40.42
N PRO A 278 -7.44 -8.71 40.40
CA PRO A 278 -7.48 -7.83 41.57
C PRO A 278 -8.91 -7.56 42.04
N ASP A 279 -9.12 -7.44 43.35
CA ASP A 279 -10.47 -7.26 43.91
C ASP A 279 -11.16 -5.99 43.40
N GLN A 280 -10.38 -4.93 43.17
CA GLN A 280 -10.84 -3.69 42.52
C GLN A 280 -11.53 -3.94 41.18
N ILE A 281 -11.07 -4.93 40.40
CA ILE A 281 -11.66 -5.30 39.10
C ILE A 281 -12.89 -6.19 39.29
N LYS A 282 -12.87 -7.10 40.28
CA LYS A 282 -14.04 -7.94 40.62
C LYS A 282 -15.24 -7.11 41.06
N GLU A 283 -14.98 -5.98 41.71
CA GLU A 283 -15.99 -5.04 42.18
C GLU A 283 -16.55 -4.12 41.06
N VAL A 284 -15.91 -4.07 39.88
CA VAL A 284 -16.39 -3.29 38.75
C VAL A 284 -17.70 -3.88 38.23
N LYS A 285 -18.80 -3.16 38.46
CA LYS A 285 -20.08 -3.45 37.81
C LYS A 285 -20.08 -2.91 36.39
N ILE A 286 -19.91 -3.80 35.42
CA ILE A 286 -20.09 -3.45 34.00
C ILE A 286 -21.59 -3.34 33.73
N ILE A 287 -22.10 -2.11 33.70
CA ILE A 287 -23.48 -1.83 33.32
C ILE A 287 -23.53 -1.81 31.78
N PRO A 288 -24.44 -2.58 31.13
CA PRO A 288 -24.58 -2.50 29.69
C PRO A 288 -24.95 -1.06 29.29
N PRO A 289 -24.41 -0.53 28.18
CA PRO A 289 -24.80 0.79 27.71
C PRO A 289 -26.32 0.83 27.49
N ASP A 290 -26.93 1.96 27.86
CA ASP A 290 -28.36 2.17 27.65
C ASP A 290 -28.72 1.88 26.20
N ARG A 291 -29.75 1.05 25.99
CA ARG A 291 -30.26 0.77 24.65
C ARG A 291 -30.73 2.08 24.03
N ILE A 292 -29.92 2.63 23.12
CA ILE A 292 -30.35 3.73 22.26
C ILE A 292 -31.50 3.20 21.39
N ARG A 293 -32.74 3.55 21.74
CA ARG A 293 -33.91 3.29 20.88
C ARG A 293 -33.67 4.02 19.56
N ARG A 294 -33.36 3.27 18.49
CA ARG A 294 -33.34 3.83 17.13
C ARG A 294 -34.71 4.47 16.88
N LYS A 295 -34.77 5.79 16.71
CA LYS A 295 -35.99 6.46 16.26
C LYS A 295 -36.39 5.82 14.93
N GLY A 296 -37.56 5.20 14.89
CA GLY A 296 -38.09 4.60 13.68
C GLY A 296 -38.10 5.62 12.54
N ARG A 297 -37.78 5.16 11.33
CA ARG A 297 -37.86 5.97 10.12
C ARG A 297 -39.30 6.50 10.02
N LYS A 298 -39.51 7.82 10.07
CA LYS A 298 -40.84 8.41 9.84
C LYS A 298 -41.31 7.93 8.47
N ARG A 299 -42.42 7.19 8.43
CA ARG A 299 -43.16 6.98 7.18
C ARG A 299 -43.70 8.35 6.79
N VAL A 300 -43.19 8.88 5.69
CA VAL A 300 -43.81 10.02 5.03
C VAL A 300 -45.09 9.45 4.40
N GLY A 301 -46.23 9.89 4.92
CA GLY A 301 -47.53 9.61 4.31
C GLY A 301 -47.78 10.51 3.12
#